data_AF-A0A945M2V6-F1
#
_entry.id   AF-A0A945M2V6-F1
#
_cell.length_a   1.000
_cell.length_b   1.000
_cell.length_c   1.000
_cell.angle_alpha   90.00
_cell.angle_beta   90.00
_cell.angle_gamma   90.00
#
_symmetry.space_group_name_H-M   'P 1'
#
loop_
_entity.id
_entity.type
_entity.pdbx_description
1 polymer ?
#
loop_
_entity_poly.entity_id
_entity_poly.type
_entity_poly.pdbx_seq_one_letter_code
_entity_poly.pdbx_strand_id
1 'polypeptide(L)'
;LRELCPSDREILDFSKFIDWLKLEKIFPQFILYDNNDFQRFECYRKNGLFQNDNPFVLFVFGNYQGNIDAEKSKVKTLWDAAKSSKVPWAACGFSENERECVTRAASLNAHIRVGFENNIWDGKGLILENNAQMIAFSAKEAHKINRSIATAADVKNSFNLRN
;
A
#
# COMPACT_ATOMS: atom_id res chain seq x y z
N LEU A 1 -0.25 16.44 -1.88
CA LEU A 1 0.33 16.15 -0.55
C LEU A 1 1.07 14.82 -0.67
N ARG A 2 2.30 14.70 -0.15
CA ARG A 2 2.98 13.40 0.00
C ARG A 2 2.86 13.01 1.47
N GLU A 3 2.57 11.75 1.75
CA GLU A 3 2.22 11.27 3.10
C GLU A 3 3.41 10.63 3.85
N LEU A 4 4.59 10.64 3.23
CA LEU A 4 5.88 10.40 3.88
C LEU A 4 6.54 11.75 4.20
N CYS A 5 7.50 11.77 5.15
CA CYS A 5 8.30 12.96 5.51
C CYS A 5 8.62 13.83 4.27
N PRO A 6 8.11 15.08 4.22
CA PRO A 6 8.14 15.89 2.99
C PRO A 6 9.56 16.14 2.48
N SER A 7 10.50 16.41 3.39
CA SER A 7 11.92 16.54 3.10
C SER A 7 12.79 16.17 4.31
N ASP A 8 14.11 16.17 4.12
CA ASP A 8 15.05 15.92 5.21
C ASP A 8 15.11 17.07 6.24
N ARG A 9 14.51 18.23 5.94
CA ARG A 9 14.42 19.34 6.89
C ARG A 9 13.51 19.02 8.06
N GLU A 10 12.45 18.24 7.82
CA GLU A 10 11.46 17.85 8.82
C GLU A 10 11.79 16.52 9.51
N ILE A 11 12.95 15.90 9.23
CA ILE A 11 13.26 14.53 9.69
C ILE A 11 13.26 14.40 11.22
N LEU A 12 13.68 15.44 11.94
CA LEU A 12 13.68 15.45 13.40
C LEU A 12 12.25 15.42 13.96
N ASP A 13 11.35 16.20 13.38
CA ASP A 13 9.96 16.23 13.81
C ASP A 13 9.21 14.96 13.38
N PHE A 14 9.54 14.42 12.21
CA PHE A 14 9.05 13.11 11.79
C PHE A 14 9.52 12.01 12.73
N SER A 15 10.78 12.02 13.17
CA SER A 15 11.29 11.06 14.17
C SER A 15 10.51 11.14 15.48
N LYS A 16 10.28 12.35 16.01
CA LYS A 16 9.45 12.55 17.21
C LYS A 16 8.03 12.04 17.02
N PHE A 17 7.46 12.24 15.82
CA PHE A 17 6.15 11.72 15.49
C PHE A 17 6.13 10.18 15.45
N ILE A 18 7.15 9.53 14.90
CA ILE A 18 7.30 8.07 14.94
C ILE A 18 7.41 7.56 16.40
N ASP A 19 8.19 8.25 17.23
CA ASP A 19 8.31 7.91 18.66
C ASP A 19 6.97 8.04 19.39
N TRP A 20 6.21 9.10 19.09
CA TRP A 20 4.87 9.30 19.63
C TRP A 20 3.88 8.21 19.18
N LEU A 21 3.87 7.84 17.89
CA LEU A 21 3.02 6.75 17.38
C LEU A 21 3.29 5.45 18.13
N LYS A 22 4.55 5.15 18.40
CA LYS A 22 4.94 3.96 19.18
C LYS A 22 4.50 4.02 20.62
N LEU A 23 4.70 5.18 21.28
CA LEU A 23 4.28 5.40 22.66
C LEU A 23 2.77 5.19 22.81
N GLU A 24 1.99 5.74 21.87
CA GLU A 24 0.53 5.63 21.82
C GLU A 24 0.04 4.30 21.21
N LYS A 25 0.95 3.42 20.78
CA LYS A 25 0.66 2.10 20.18
C LYS A 25 -0.24 2.20 18.96
N ILE A 26 -0.04 3.24 18.16
CA ILE A 26 -0.72 3.44 16.89
C ILE A 26 0.05 2.64 15.82
N PHE A 27 -0.68 1.90 14.99
CA PHE A 27 -0.11 1.16 13.87
C PHE A 27 -0.25 1.96 12.58
N PRO A 28 0.80 2.67 12.13
CA PRO A 28 0.73 3.49 10.93
C PRO A 28 0.81 2.65 9.65
N GLN A 29 0.16 3.13 8.60
CA GLN A 29 0.40 2.71 7.23
C GLN A 29 1.09 3.85 6.48
N PHE A 30 2.29 3.60 5.93
CA PHE A 30 3.04 4.59 5.16
C PHE A 30 2.68 4.50 3.68
N ILE A 31 2.21 5.60 3.10
CA ILE A 31 1.74 5.63 1.71
C ILE A 31 2.86 6.14 0.78
N LEU A 32 3.16 5.36 -0.25
CA LEU A 32 4.21 5.63 -1.24
C LEU A 32 3.60 5.68 -2.65
N TYR A 33 3.80 6.80 -3.36
CA TYR A 33 3.22 7.01 -4.68
C TYR A 33 4.18 6.73 -5.83
N ASP A 34 5.49 6.74 -5.57
CA ASP A 34 6.50 6.46 -6.58
C ASP A 34 7.80 5.90 -5.97
N ASN A 35 8.77 5.65 -6.84
CA ASN A 35 10.07 5.10 -6.45
C ASN A 35 10.89 6.06 -5.57
N ASN A 36 10.69 7.38 -5.67
CA ASN A 36 11.41 8.32 -4.82
C ASN A 36 10.92 8.23 -3.38
N ASP A 37 9.60 8.09 -3.18
CA ASP A 37 9.03 7.82 -1.86
C ASP A 37 9.58 6.50 -1.29
N PHE A 38 9.65 5.44 -2.10
CA PHE A 38 10.22 4.16 -1.67
C PHE A 38 11.70 4.25 -1.29
N GLN A 39 12.53 4.91 -2.11
CA GLN A 39 13.94 5.09 -1.80
C GLN A 39 14.15 5.89 -0.50
N ARG A 40 13.34 6.92 -0.28
CA ARG A 40 13.36 7.71 0.95
C ARG A 40 12.93 6.87 2.16
N PHE A 41 11.84 6.13 2.04
CA PHE A 41 11.36 5.22 3.07
C PHE A 41 12.44 4.18 3.45
N GLU A 42 13.08 3.56 2.45
CA GLU A 42 14.16 2.60 2.68
C GLU A 42 15.39 3.25 3.32
N CYS A 43 15.71 4.50 2.98
CA CYS A 43 16.76 5.27 3.65
C CYS A 43 16.44 5.42 5.15
N TYR A 44 15.23 5.86 5.49
CA TYR A 44 14.80 5.99 6.89
C TYR A 44 14.79 4.65 7.64
N ARG A 45 14.32 3.58 6.98
CA ARG A 45 14.33 2.23 7.55
C ARG A 45 15.75 1.76 7.85
N LYS A 46 16.68 1.93 6.91
CA LYS A 46 18.10 1.55 7.07
C LYS A 46 18.83 2.39 8.12
N ASN A 47 18.45 3.65 8.28
CA ASN A 47 18.98 4.54 9.31
C ASN A 47 18.30 4.33 10.69
N GLY A 48 17.42 3.35 10.82
CA GLY A 48 16.85 2.96 12.11
C GLY A 48 15.71 3.86 12.61
N LEU A 49 15.12 4.70 11.77
CA LEU A 49 13.99 5.57 12.16
C LEU A 49 12.85 4.76 12.80
N PHE A 50 12.60 3.56 12.30
CA PHE A 50 11.56 2.67 12.79
C PHE A 50 12.04 1.71 13.90
N GLN A 51 13.25 1.86 14.45
CA GLN A 51 13.81 1.07 15.57
C GLN A 51 13.59 -0.45 15.47
N ASN A 52 13.94 -1.04 14.32
CA ASN A 52 13.76 -2.48 14.00
C ASN A 52 12.30 -3.00 13.95
N ASP A 53 11.32 -2.09 13.91
CA ASP A 53 9.93 -2.45 13.62
C ASP A 53 9.74 -2.83 12.13
N ASN A 54 8.59 -3.44 11.82
CA ASN A 54 8.14 -3.80 10.47
C ASN A 54 7.01 -2.86 10.03
N PRO A 55 7.31 -1.61 9.63
CA PRO A 55 6.31 -0.66 9.16
C PRO A 55 5.49 -1.21 8.00
N PHE A 56 4.17 -0.98 8.01
CA PHE A 56 3.29 -1.42 6.94
C PHE A 56 3.20 -0.35 5.85
N VAL A 57 3.43 -0.77 4.61
CA VAL A 57 3.52 0.15 3.47
C VAL A 57 2.33 -0.03 2.53
N LEU A 58 1.80 1.07 1.98
CA LEU A 58 0.85 1.06 0.88
C LEU A 58 1.50 1.65 -0.38
N PHE A 59 1.62 0.84 -1.42
CA PHE A 59 1.99 1.32 -2.75
C PHE A 59 0.74 1.74 -3.52
N VAL A 60 0.75 2.97 -4.02
CA VAL A 60 -0.38 3.56 -4.76
C VAL A 60 -0.12 3.56 -6.25
N PHE A 61 -1.00 2.89 -6.99
CA PHE A 61 -0.98 2.78 -8.44
C PHE A 61 -2.17 3.53 -9.05
N GLY A 62 -2.01 4.03 -10.28
CA GLY A 62 -3.11 4.58 -11.08
C GLY A 62 -3.35 6.09 -10.93
N ASN A 63 -2.74 6.79 -9.97
CA ASN A 63 -2.79 8.26 -9.91
C ASN A 63 -1.66 8.87 -10.76
N TYR A 64 -1.75 8.70 -12.08
CA TYR A 64 -0.74 9.18 -13.01
C TYR A 64 -1.27 10.35 -13.83
N GLN A 65 -0.42 11.36 -14.03
CA GLN A 65 -0.69 12.51 -14.88
C GLN A 65 0.48 12.66 -15.86
N GLY A 66 0.18 12.71 -17.16
CA GLY A 66 1.16 13.03 -18.20
C GLY A 66 1.21 12.04 -19.37
N ASN A 67 2.43 11.78 -19.86
CA ASN A 67 2.68 10.96 -21.04
C ASN A 67 2.65 9.45 -20.72
N ILE A 68 1.87 8.70 -21.48
CA ILE A 68 1.61 7.26 -21.33
C ILE A 68 2.88 6.41 -21.18
N ASP A 69 3.93 6.65 -21.97
CA ASP A 69 5.14 5.82 -21.92
C ASP A 69 5.96 6.08 -20.66
N ALA A 70 6.03 7.35 -20.25
CA ALA A 70 6.64 7.72 -18.97
C ALA A 70 5.87 7.13 -17.78
N GLU A 71 4.54 7.08 -17.87
CA GLU A 71 3.67 6.48 -16.85
C GLU A 71 3.85 4.96 -16.75
N LYS A 72 3.87 4.24 -17.88
CA LYS A 72 4.15 2.80 -17.90
C LYS A 72 5.50 2.48 -17.26
N SER A 73 6.52 3.28 -17.55
CA SER A 73 7.84 3.14 -16.93
C SER A 73 7.77 3.33 -15.41
N LYS A 74 7.10 4.40 -14.94
CA LYS A 74 6.90 4.65 -13.49
C LYS A 74 6.14 3.52 -12.79
N VAL A 75 5.07 3.01 -13.39
CA VAL A 75 4.28 1.88 -12.88
C VAL A 75 5.17 0.65 -12.72
N LYS A 76 5.95 0.33 -13.76
CA LYS A 76 6.87 -0.81 -13.74
C LYS A 76 7.90 -0.64 -12.61
N THR A 77 8.54 0.52 -12.51
CA THR A 77 9.51 0.80 -11.45
C THR A 77 8.90 0.69 -10.06
N LEU A 78 7.67 1.18 -9.85
CA LEU A 78 6.99 1.08 -8.56
C LEU A 78 6.66 -0.37 -8.19
N TRP A 79 6.24 -1.19 -9.16
CA TRP A 79 6.07 -2.63 -8.91
C TRP A 79 7.38 -3.34 -8.62
N ASP A 80 8.47 -2.95 -9.28
CA ASP A 80 9.81 -3.48 -9.01
C ASP A 80 10.26 -3.10 -7.58
N ALA A 81 9.99 -1.88 -7.15
CA ALA A 81 10.18 -1.41 -5.78
C ALA A 81 9.35 -2.22 -4.76
N ALA A 82 8.04 -2.37 -5.00
CA ALA A 82 7.15 -3.14 -4.13
C ALA A 82 7.60 -4.60 -3.94
N LYS A 83 7.99 -5.28 -5.03
CA LYS A 83 8.56 -6.63 -4.97
C LYS A 83 9.86 -6.71 -4.18
N SER A 84 10.64 -5.63 -4.15
CA SER A 84 11.90 -5.56 -3.41
C SER A 84 11.72 -5.23 -1.92
N SER A 85 10.53 -4.78 -1.51
CA SER A 85 10.21 -4.39 -0.13
C SER A 85 10.54 -5.52 0.84
N LYS A 86 11.12 -5.16 1.99
CA LYS A 86 11.47 -6.08 3.08
C LYS A 86 10.48 -6.08 4.23
N VAL A 87 9.47 -5.22 4.13
CA VAL A 87 8.40 -5.07 5.13
C VAL A 87 7.06 -5.49 4.52
N PRO A 88 6.07 -5.87 5.33
CA PRO A 88 4.73 -6.14 4.81
C PRO A 88 4.19 -4.94 4.04
N TRP A 89 3.47 -5.21 2.95
CA TRP A 89 2.95 -4.14 2.10
C TRP A 89 1.61 -4.51 1.47
N ALA A 90 0.83 -3.47 1.17
CA ALA A 90 -0.39 -3.51 0.40
C ALA A 90 -0.24 -2.74 -0.91
N ALA A 91 -1.09 -3.08 -1.88
CA ALA A 91 -1.28 -2.25 -3.07
C ALA A 91 -2.69 -1.67 -3.11
N CYS A 92 -2.80 -0.48 -3.67
CA CYS A 92 -4.05 0.19 -4.03
C CYS A 92 -3.94 0.67 -5.48
N GLY A 93 -4.98 0.46 -6.28
CA GLY A 93 -5.09 1.03 -7.63
C GLY A 93 -6.24 2.02 -7.71
N PHE A 94 -6.04 3.14 -8.39
CA PHE A 94 -7.08 4.15 -8.63
C PHE A 94 -7.87 3.90 -9.90
N SER A 95 -9.16 4.22 -9.85
CA SER A 95 -10.10 4.15 -10.97
C SER A 95 -10.08 2.78 -11.67
N GLU A 96 -10.06 2.75 -13.00
CA GLU A 96 -10.08 1.53 -13.82
C GLU A 96 -8.88 0.59 -13.56
N ASN A 97 -7.80 1.07 -12.94
CA ASN A 97 -6.61 0.28 -12.66
C ASN A 97 -6.74 -0.58 -11.38
N GLU A 98 -7.77 -0.38 -10.55
CA GLU A 98 -7.93 -1.07 -9.27
C GLU A 98 -7.94 -2.60 -9.44
N ARG A 99 -8.65 -3.13 -10.47
CA ARG A 99 -8.76 -4.58 -10.69
C ARG A 99 -7.44 -5.23 -11.12
N GLU A 100 -6.67 -4.57 -11.97
CA GLU A 100 -5.32 -5.05 -12.33
C GLU A 100 -4.42 -5.05 -11.09
N CYS A 101 -4.48 -3.97 -10.31
CA CYS A 101 -3.71 -3.84 -9.06
C CYS A 101 -4.04 -4.96 -8.07
N VAL A 102 -5.33 -5.24 -7.84
CA VAL A 102 -5.83 -6.35 -7.01
C VAL A 102 -5.27 -7.69 -7.49
N THR A 103 -5.41 -7.99 -8.78
CA THR A 103 -4.98 -9.27 -9.37
C THR A 103 -3.47 -9.46 -9.21
N ARG A 104 -2.69 -8.42 -9.51
CA ARG A 104 -1.24 -8.44 -9.41
C ARG A 104 -0.76 -8.53 -7.96
N ALA A 105 -1.33 -7.74 -7.06
CA ALA A 105 -1.01 -7.79 -5.63
C ALA A 105 -1.30 -9.17 -5.03
N ALA A 106 -2.43 -9.80 -5.41
CA ALA A 106 -2.74 -11.17 -5.01
C ALA A 106 -1.62 -12.14 -5.42
N SER A 107 -1.20 -12.10 -6.70
CA SER A 107 -0.14 -12.96 -7.25
C SER A 107 1.25 -12.75 -6.60
N LEU A 108 1.49 -11.57 -6.05
CA LEU A 108 2.74 -11.22 -5.35
C LEU A 108 2.66 -11.49 -3.83
N ASN A 109 1.61 -12.18 -3.38
CA ASN A 109 1.33 -12.43 -1.96
C ASN A 109 1.24 -11.14 -1.11
N ALA A 110 0.88 -10.01 -1.72
CA ALA A 110 0.76 -8.71 -1.06
C ALA A 110 -0.64 -8.47 -0.49
N HIS A 111 -0.78 -7.56 0.47
CA HIS A 111 -2.10 -7.14 0.93
C HIS A 111 -2.78 -6.23 -0.11
N ILE A 112 -4.10 -6.04 0.01
CA ILE A 112 -4.91 -5.34 -0.98
C ILE A 112 -5.78 -4.31 -0.26
N ARG A 113 -5.79 -3.06 -0.75
CA ARG A 113 -6.72 -2.01 -0.32
C ARG A 113 -7.63 -1.67 -1.50
N VAL A 114 -8.93 -1.80 -1.27
CA VAL A 114 -9.99 -1.45 -2.23
C VAL A 114 -11.05 -0.57 -1.56
N GLY A 115 -11.79 0.18 -2.36
CA GLY A 115 -12.97 0.91 -1.91
C GLY A 115 -13.21 2.21 -2.69
N PHE A 116 -14.32 2.87 -2.40
CA PHE A 116 -14.80 4.07 -3.11
C PHE A 116 -13.87 5.28 -3.01
N GLU A 117 -12.97 5.31 -2.02
CA GLU A 117 -11.87 6.27 -1.98
C GLU A 117 -10.94 6.12 -3.18
N ASN A 118 -10.73 4.88 -3.64
CA ASN A 118 -9.83 4.56 -4.74
C ASN A 118 -10.57 4.52 -6.09
N ASN A 119 -11.77 3.94 -6.11
CA ASN A 119 -12.48 3.63 -7.33
C ASN A 119 -13.99 3.41 -7.09
N ILE A 120 -14.81 3.99 -7.97
CA ILE A 120 -16.27 3.83 -7.98
C ILE A 120 -16.76 3.05 -9.22
N TRP A 121 -15.85 2.60 -10.08
CA TRP A 121 -16.16 1.96 -11.36
C TRP A 121 -15.86 0.46 -11.34
N ASP A 122 -16.67 -0.33 -12.03
CA ASP A 122 -16.41 -1.75 -12.26
C ASP A 122 -15.48 -1.94 -13.48
N GLY A 123 -15.17 -3.20 -13.81
CA GLY A 123 -14.30 -3.53 -14.95
C GLY A 123 -14.92 -3.30 -16.33
N LYS A 124 -16.17 -2.82 -16.38
CA LYS A 124 -16.93 -2.49 -17.59
C LYS A 124 -17.24 -0.99 -17.68
N GLY A 125 -16.76 -0.18 -16.73
CA GLY A 125 -17.04 1.25 -16.65
C GLY A 125 -18.42 1.59 -16.07
N LEU A 126 -19.09 0.66 -15.40
CA LEU A 126 -20.33 0.90 -14.67
C LEU A 126 -20.04 1.30 -13.22
N ILE A 127 -20.94 2.04 -12.57
CA ILE A 127 -20.77 2.40 -11.16
C ILE A 127 -20.96 1.18 -10.27
N LEU A 128 -20.07 1.00 -9.31
CA LEU A 128 -20.18 -0.02 -8.27
C LEU A 128 -21.35 0.29 -7.33
N GLU A 129 -22.14 -0.73 -6.98
CA GLU A 129 -23.28 -0.57 -6.07
C GLU A 129 -22.84 -0.25 -4.63
N ASN A 130 -21.72 -0.83 -4.20
CA ASN A 130 -21.15 -0.66 -2.87
C ASN A 130 -19.68 -1.15 -2.85
N ASN A 131 -18.96 -0.84 -1.76
CA ASN A 131 -17.58 -1.31 -1.53
C ASN A 131 -17.44 -2.85 -1.55
N ALA A 132 -18.49 -3.58 -1.15
CA ALA A 132 -18.42 -5.04 -1.03
C ALA A 132 -18.22 -5.74 -2.38
N GLN A 133 -18.59 -5.12 -3.50
CA GLN A 133 -18.33 -5.67 -4.83
C GLN A 133 -16.83 -5.83 -5.12
N MET A 134 -16.01 -4.83 -4.75
CA MET A 134 -14.56 -4.92 -4.92
C MET A 134 -13.88 -5.79 -3.86
N ILE A 135 -14.45 -5.89 -2.65
CA ILE A 135 -14.01 -6.87 -1.64
C ILE A 135 -14.23 -8.30 -2.15
N ALA A 136 -15.42 -8.59 -2.71
CA ALA A 136 -15.74 -9.89 -3.26
C ALA A 136 -14.87 -10.23 -4.48
N PHE A 137 -14.60 -9.26 -5.36
CA PHE A 137 -13.64 -9.42 -6.44
C PHE A 137 -12.24 -9.76 -5.91
N SER A 138 -11.74 -9.02 -4.92
CA SER A 138 -10.43 -9.26 -4.30
C SER A 138 -10.32 -10.65 -3.69
N ALA A 139 -11.37 -11.09 -2.97
CA ALA A 139 -11.41 -12.43 -2.39
C ALA A 139 -11.41 -13.53 -3.46
N LYS A 140 -12.14 -13.32 -4.57
CA LYS A 140 -12.15 -14.22 -5.72
C LYS A 140 -10.76 -14.35 -6.35
N GLU A 141 -10.06 -13.24 -6.58
CA GLU A 141 -8.71 -13.27 -7.16
C GLU A 141 -7.70 -13.98 -6.24
N ALA A 142 -7.78 -13.80 -4.93
CA ALA A 142 -6.97 -14.54 -3.97
C ALA A 142 -7.26 -16.06 -3.99
N HIS A 143 -8.54 -16.45 -4.04
CA HIS A 143 -8.91 -17.87 -4.10
C HIS A 143 -8.46 -18.58 -5.38
N LYS A 144 -8.41 -17.89 -6.53
CA LYS A 144 -7.88 -18.47 -7.79
C LYS A 144 -6.45 -18.99 -7.66
N ILE A 145 -5.67 -18.41 -6.75
CA ILE A 145 -4.28 -18.80 -6.46
C ILE A 145 -4.14 -19.55 -5.13
N ASN A 146 -5.24 -20.11 -4.60
CA ASN A 146 -5.29 -20.83 -3.33
C ASN A 146 -4.79 -20.04 -2.11
N ARG A 147 -4.95 -18.72 -2.13
CA ARG A 147 -4.61 -17.85 -1.00
C ARG A 147 -5.83 -17.62 -0.11
N SER A 148 -5.73 -17.97 1.17
CA SER A 148 -6.78 -17.74 2.15
C SER A 148 -6.94 -16.27 2.51
N ILE A 149 -8.17 -15.86 2.83
CA ILE A 149 -8.47 -14.52 3.34
C ILE A 149 -8.23 -14.48 4.84
N ALA A 150 -7.39 -13.54 5.28
CA ALA A 150 -7.11 -13.34 6.69
C ALA A 150 -8.36 -12.83 7.43
N THR A 151 -8.65 -13.44 8.58
CA THR A 151 -9.62 -12.91 9.53
C THR A 151 -9.04 -11.70 10.27
N ALA A 152 -9.89 -10.94 10.98
CA ALA A 152 -9.42 -9.86 11.84
C ALA A 152 -8.41 -10.35 12.90
N ALA A 153 -8.59 -11.56 13.42
CA ALA A 153 -7.66 -12.17 14.37
C ALA A 153 -6.30 -12.48 13.71
N ASP A 154 -6.31 -13.01 12.48
CA ASP A 154 -5.07 -13.27 11.73
C ASP A 154 -4.29 -12.00 11.47
N VAL A 155 -4.96 -10.90 11.11
CA VAL A 155 -4.35 -9.59 10.89
C VAL A 155 -3.75 -9.06 12.19
N LYS A 156 -4.52 -9.08 13.29
CA LYS A 156 -4.02 -8.65 14.60
C LYS A 156 -2.78 -9.44 15.02
N ASN A 157 -2.80 -10.76 14.87
CA ASN A 157 -1.66 -11.61 15.21
C ASN A 157 -0.45 -11.35 14.30
N SER A 158 -0.67 -11.23 12.98
CA SER A 158 0.42 -11.05 12.00
C SER A 158 1.14 -9.71 12.15
N PHE A 159 0.41 -8.67 12.57
CA PHE A 159 0.95 -7.33 12.80
C PHE A 159 1.18 -7.02 14.28
N ASN A 160 1.03 -8.01 15.18
CA ASN A 160 1.15 -7.85 16.63
C ASN A 160 0.32 -6.68 17.19
N LEU A 161 -0.90 -6.51 16.67
CA LEU A 161 -1.85 -5.48 17.11
C LEU A 161 -2.60 -5.96 18.34
N ARG A 162 -2.83 -5.06 19.30
CA ARG A 162 -3.59 -5.37 20.51
C ARG A 162 -5.08 -5.54 20.21
N ASN A 163 -5.76 -6.27 21.09
CA ASN A 163 -7.23 -6.35 21.12
C ASN A 163 -7.85 -5.10 21.71
#